data_AF-A0A2M6Y195-F1
#
_entry.id   AF-A0A2M6Y195-F1
#
_cell.length_a   1.000
_cell.length_b   1.000
_cell.length_c   1.000
_cell.angle_alpha   90.00
_cell.angle_beta   90.00
_cell.angle_gamma   90.00
#
_symmetry.space_group_name_H-M   'P 1'
#
loop_
_entity.id
_entity.type
_entity.pdbx_description
1 polymer ?
#
loop_
_entity_poly.entity_id
_entity_poly.type
_entity_poly.pdbx_seq_one_letter_code
_entity_poly.pdbx_strand_id
1 'polypeptide(L)' 'MTFYLMKEKDNFDQAIILSGDGDFLPVLKYLQNQGKKIIVLARGPRTAREIKQFVGSNFRDFEYLKNRLKMEKKR' A
#
# COMPACT_ATOMS: atom_id res chain seq x y z
N MET A 1 -12.36 -5.05 0.16
CA MET A 1 -11.08 -4.94 -0.58
C MET A 1 -10.42 -6.30 -0.77
N THR A 2 -10.17 -7.07 0.30
CA THR A 2 -9.55 -8.40 0.28
C THR A 2 -10.13 -9.35 -0.79
N PHE A 3 -11.46 -9.45 -0.86
CA PHE A 3 -12.13 -10.31 -1.85
C PHE A 3 -11.80 -9.92 -3.30
N TYR A 4 -11.77 -8.61 -3.62
CA TYR A 4 -11.42 -8.14 -4.96
C TYR A 4 -9.95 -8.40 -5.30
N LEU A 5 -9.02 -8.20 -4.36
CA LEU A 5 -7.61 -8.55 -4.56
C LEU A 5 -7.43 -10.03 -4.89
N MET A 6 -8.19 -10.91 -4.23
CA MET A 6 -8.15 -12.35 -4.47
C MET A 6 -8.81 -12.74 -5.80
N LYS A 7 -9.94 -12.13 -6.13
CA LYS A 7 -10.64 -12.36 -7.39
C LYS A 7 -9.78 -11.97 -8.60
N GLU A 8 -9.09 -10.84 -8.50
CA GLU A 8 -8.30 -10.27 -9.60
C GLU A 8 -6.84 -10.73 -9.57
N LYS A 9 -6.45 -11.64 -8.67
CA LYS A 9 -5.04 -12.02 -8.44
C LYS A 9 -4.29 -12.46 -9.70
N ASP A 10 -5.00 -13.02 -10.67
CA ASP A 10 -4.42 -13.53 -11.93
C ASP A 10 -4.35 -12.44 -13.02
N ASN A 11 -4.97 -11.27 -12.79
CA ASN A 11 -5.04 -10.14 -13.73
C ASN A 11 -4.00 -9.05 -13.48
N PHE A 12 -3.15 -9.21 -12.47
CA PHE A 12 -2.06 -8.27 -12.17
C PHE A 12 -0.82 -8.99 -11.67
N ASP A 13 0.36 -8.44 -11.94
CA ASP A 13 1.63 -8.90 -11.35
C ASP A 13 2.11 -7.99 -10.21
N GLN A 14 1.59 -6.77 -10.17
CA GLN A 14 1.90 -5.77 -9.15
C GLN A 14 0.63 -5.11 -8.62
N ALA A 15 0.56 -4.92 -7.30
CA ALA A 15 -0.52 -4.18 -6.64
C ALA A 15 0.04 -2.97 -5.87
N ILE A 16 -0.61 -1.81 -6.04
CA ILE A 16 -0.36 -0.62 -5.24
C ILE A 16 -1.51 -0.49 -4.24
N ILE A 17 -1.20 -0.58 -2.96
CA ILE A 17 -2.16 -0.58 -1.87
C ILE A 17 -2.17 0.79 -1.21
N LEU A 18 -3.31 1.49 -1.34
CA LEU A 18 -3.58 2.78 -0.74
C LEU A 18 -4.20 2.62 0.66
N SER A 19 -3.54 1.87 1.53
CA SER A 19 -4.01 1.64 2.90
C SER A 19 -2.84 1.30 3.82
N GLY A 20 -2.91 1.79 5.06
CA GLY A 20 -1.99 1.43 6.12
C GLY A 20 -2.57 0.46 7.15
N ASP A 21 -3.75 -0.10 6.86
CA ASP A 21 -4.49 -0.97 7.77
C ASP A 21 -3.83 -2.37 7.87
N GLY A 22 -3.64 -2.83 9.10
CA GLY A 22 -3.00 -4.11 9.42
C GLY A 22 -3.82 -5.33 9.00
N ASP A 23 -5.14 -5.19 8.89
CA ASP A 23 -6.05 -6.29 8.54
C ASP A 23 -5.79 -6.86 7.14
N PHE A 24 -5.13 -6.10 6.27
CA PHE A 24 -4.74 -6.57 4.93
C PHE A 24 -3.48 -7.44 4.92
N LEU A 25 -2.71 -7.50 6.02
CA LEU A 25 -1.44 -8.22 6.06
C LEU A 25 -1.54 -9.69 5.58
N PRO A 26 -2.57 -10.49 5.96
CA PRO A 26 -2.67 -11.88 5.51
C PRO A 26 -2.80 -12.00 3.98
N VAL A 27 -3.63 -11.19 3.34
CA VAL A 27 -3.82 -11.24 1.88
C VAL A 27 -2.60 -10.71 1.14
N LEU A 28 -1.93 -9.69 1.66
CA LEU A 28 -0.72 -9.15 1.04
C LEU A 28 0.44 -10.15 1.11
N LYS A 29 0.60 -10.87 2.23
CA LYS A 29 1.57 -11.97 2.36
C LYS A 29 1.26 -13.10 1.37
N TYR A 30 -0.02 -13.49 1.28
CA TYR A 30 -0.44 -14.52 0.33
C TYR A 30 -0.06 -14.15 -1.11
N LEU A 31 -0.42 -12.94 -1.56
CA LEU A 31 -0.12 -12.47 -2.91
C LEU A 31 1.39 -12.35 -3.16
N GLN A 32 2.17 -11.86 -2.19
CA GLN A 32 3.63 -11.79 -2.30
C GLN A 32 4.25 -13.19 -2.45
N ASN A 33 3.77 -14.18 -1.70
CA ASN A 33 4.22 -15.57 -1.84
C ASN A 33 3.86 -16.18 -3.21
N GLN A 34 2.84 -15.67 -3.90
CA GLN A 34 2.52 -16.01 -5.28
C GLN A 34 3.35 -15.23 -6.31
N GLY A 35 4.40 -14.53 -5.88
CA GLY A 35 5.29 -13.76 -6.74
C GLY A 35 4.77 -12.38 -7.11
N LYS A 36 3.64 -11.94 -6.54
CA LYS A 36 3.10 -10.60 -6.83
C LYS A 36 3.91 -9.53 -6.11
N LYS A 37 4.21 -8.44 -6.81
CA LYS A 37 4.91 -7.30 -6.22
C LYS A 37 3.92 -6.39 -5.49
N ILE A 38 4.14 -6.18 -4.20
CA ILE A 38 3.26 -5.35 -3.36
C ILE A 38 3.97 -4.05 -3.01
N ILE A 39 3.34 -2.92 -3.33
CA ILE A 39 3.77 -1.58 -2.94
C ILE A 39 2.68 -0.99 -2.04
N VAL A 40 3.06 -0.50 -0.86
CA VAL A 40 2.12 0.17 0.04
C VAL A 40 2.41 1.67 0.04
N LEU A 41 1.38 2.44 -0.25
CA LEU A 41 1.43 3.89 -0.23
C LEU A 41 0.43 4.39 0.83
N ALA A 42 0.94 4.80 1.97
CA ALA A 42 0.14 5.22 3.12
C ALA A 42 0.89 6.24 3.98
N ARG A 43 0.25 6.80 5.01
CA ARG A 43 0.91 7.72 5.95
C ARG A 43 1.70 6.93 6.98
N GLY A 44 3.01 7.15 7.07
CA GLY A 44 3.90 6.43 7.98
C GLY A 44 3.40 6.37 9.43
N PRO A 45 2.96 7.50 10.04
CA PRO A 45 2.47 7.53 11.42
C PRO A 45 1.17 6.74 11.67
N ARG A 46 0.33 6.56 10.64
CA ARG A 46 -0.97 5.87 10.74
C ARG A 46 -0.99 4.47 10.14
N THR A 47 0.16 3.99 9.70
CA THR A 47 0.29 2.66 9.12
C THR A 47 0.69 1.66 10.21
N ALA A 48 0.02 0.52 10.24
CA ALA A 48 0.35 -0.60 11.11
C ALA A 48 1.84 -0.97 11.00
N ARG A 49 2.48 -1.26 12.12
CA ARG A 49 3.93 -1.50 12.16
C ARG A 49 4.30 -2.75 11.36
N GLU A 50 3.46 -3.76 11.44
CA GLU A 50 3.60 -5.05 10.75
C GLU A 50 3.57 -4.86 9.23
N ILE A 51 2.71 -3.98 8.72
CA ILE A 51 2.67 -3.64 7.29
C ILE A 51 3.98 -2.99 6.86
N LYS A 52 4.49 -2.01 7.61
CA LYS A 52 5.77 -1.33 7.31
C LYS A 52 6.94 -2.31 7.31
N GLN A 53 6.99 -3.21 8.29
CA GLN A 53 8.02 -4.24 8.36
C GLN A 53 7.91 -5.23 7.19
N PHE A 54 6.70 -5.63 6.83
CA PHE A 54 6.42 -6.54 5.74
C PHE A 54 6.83 -5.97 4.37
N VAL A 55 6.43 -4.74 4.04
CA VAL A 55 6.77 -4.15 2.73
C VAL A 55 8.15 -3.53 2.65
N GLY A 56 8.76 -3.18 3.80
CA GLY A 56 10.11 -2.62 3.86
C GLY A 56 10.34 -1.46 2.88
N SER A 57 11.27 -1.64 1.95
CA SER A 57 11.64 -0.65 0.93
C SER A 57 10.54 -0.34 -0.09
N ASN A 58 9.49 -1.18 -0.17
CA ASN A 58 8.30 -0.96 -1.00
C ASN A 58 7.22 -0.11 -0.30
N PHE A 59 7.49 0.39 0.91
CA PHE A 59 6.66 1.43 1.52
C PHE A 59 6.96 2.80 0.90
N ARG A 60 5.91 3.59 0.66
CA ARG A 60 6.00 4.96 0.16
C ARG A 60 5.13 5.86 1.03
N ASP A 61 5.74 6.83 1.70
CA ASP A 61 4.98 7.76 2.54
C ASP A 61 4.18 8.73 1.66
N PHE A 62 2.88 8.76 1.89
CA PHE A 62 1.95 9.63 1.20
C PHE A 62 2.11 11.12 1.54
N GLU A 63 2.77 11.47 2.66
CA GLU A 63 3.00 12.86 3.03
C GLU A 63 3.85 13.63 2.01
N TYR A 64 4.80 12.95 1.36
CA TYR A 64 5.60 13.56 0.29
C TYR A 64 4.70 14.04 -0.87
N LEU A 65 3.69 13.25 -1.22
CA LEU A 65 2.77 13.57 -2.31
C LEU A 65 1.91 14.79 -1.97
N LYS A 66 1.47 14.92 -0.71
CA LYS A 66 0.74 16.10 -0.21
C LYS A 66 1.54 17.38 -0.45
N ASN A 67 2.83 17.39 -0.16
CA ASN A 67 3.67 18.58 -0.33
C ASN A 67 3.82 18.97 -1.81
N ARG A 68 3.86 17.98 -2.72
CA ARG A 68 3.97 18.24 -4.17
C ARG A 68 2.66 18.66 -4.83
N LEU A 69 1.53 18.19 -4.31
CA LEU A 69 0.20 18.45 -4.87
C LEU A 69 -0.53 19.60 -4.20
N LYS A 70 0.03 20.16 -3.12
CA LYS A 70 -0.59 21.27 -2.40
C LYS A 70 -0.70 22.47 -3.33
N MET A 71 -1.92 22.77 -3.76
CA MET A 71 -2.20 24.02 -4.45
C MET A 71 -2.12 25.15 -3.44
N GLU A 72 -1.24 26.12 -3.69
CA GLU A 72 -1.27 27.37 -2.94
C GLU A 72 -2.56 28.10 -3.29
N LYS A 73 -3.42 28.34 -2.29
CA LYS A 73 -4.55 29.25 -2.47
C LYS A 73 -3.95 30.63 -2.77
N LYS A 74 -4.12 31.11 -4.00
CA LYS A 74 -3.96 32.53 -4.31
C LYS A 74 -4.91 33.28 -3.37
N ARG A 75 -4.35 34.06 -2.45
CA ARG A 75 -5.09 35.06 -1.67
C ARG A 75 -5.47 36.22 -2.56
#